data_AF-X1KUH8-F1
#
_entry.id   AF-X1KUH8-F1
#
_cell.length_a   1.000
_cell.length_b   1.000
_cell.length_c   1.000
_cell.angle_alpha   90.00
_cell.angle_beta   90.00
_cell.angle_gamma   90.00
#
_symmetry.space_group_name_H-M   'P 1'
#
loop_
_entity.id
_entity.type
_entity.pdbx_description
1 polymer ?
#
loop_
_entity_poly.entity_id
_entity_poly.type
_entity_poly.pdbx_seq_one_letter_code
_entity_poly.pdbx_strand_id
1 'polypeptide(L)'
;DSKDGPLVTLPEYYHLVKDNNNKAQWVVVQPKDVPVETGLAEVSFSRPNENPSEPYVTPDDAESCWKKPGPVAGPFQAHPGDGSVVTYYWYRFADQPALLNADLTDKERESLQKRVEKLHRNWKKDRDYLAPPAIGKLADIDPALIVTPPPGLEAGYVPIATRQAAEE
;
A
#
# COMPACT_ATOMS: atom_id res chain seq x y z
N ASP A 1 0.37 -1.06 30.40
CA ASP A 1 -0.90 -0.31 30.47
C ASP A 1 -0.93 0.82 29.45
N SER A 2 -1.92 0.83 28.57
CA SER A 2 -2.17 1.95 27.66
C SER A 2 -3.21 2.89 28.27
N LYS A 3 -3.37 4.08 27.68
CA LYS A 3 -4.37 5.06 28.12
C LYS A 3 -5.83 4.55 28.07
N ASP A 4 -6.10 3.44 27.36
CA ASP A 4 -7.43 2.89 27.13
C ASP A 4 -7.76 1.63 27.97
N GLY A 5 -6.94 1.32 28.98
CA GLY A 5 -7.11 0.16 29.88
C GLY A 5 -6.01 -0.89 29.71
N PRO A 6 -6.03 -1.96 30.52
CA PRO A 6 -5.09 -3.07 30.38
C PRO A 6 -5.34 -3.75 29.03
N LEU A 7 -4.29 -3.82 28.20
CA LEU A 7 -4.35 -4.56 26.95
C LEU A 7 -4.63 -6.03 27.28
N VAL A 8 -5.66 -6.61 26.64
CA VAL A 8 -5.91 -8.04 26.75
C VAL A 8 -4.82 -8.75 25.97
N THR A 9 -3.90 -9.41 26.68
CA THR A 9 -2.94 -10.31 26.06
C THR A 9 -3.66 -11.59 25.64
N LEU A 10 -3.64 -11.90 24.34
CA LEU A 10 -4.17 -13.18 23.86
C LEU A 10 -3.29 -14.33 24.40
N PRO A 11 -3.87 -15.49 24.73
CA PRO A 11 -3.06 -16.62 25.17
C PRO A 11 -2.15 -17.14 24.07
N GLU A 12 -0.89 -17.38 24.40
CA GLU A 12 0.15 -17.83 23.46
C GLU A 12 0.30 -19.35 23.42
N TYR A 13 -0.07 -20.06 24.49
CA TYR A 13 0.10 -21.51 24.62
C TYR A 13 -1.23 -22.21 24.89
N TYR A 14 -1.42 -23.36 24.24
CA TYR A 14 -2.61 -24.20 24.39
C TYR A 14 -2.20 -25.66 24.55
N HIS A 15 -2.90 -26.37 25.42
CA HIS A 15 -2.75 -27.81 25.63
C HIS A 15 -4.04 -28.52 25.22
N LEU A 16 -3.90 -29.55 24.38
CA LEU A 16 -5.02 -30.40 23.97
C LEU A 16 -5.32 -31.42 25.06
N VAL A 17 -6.45 -31.27 25.74
CA VAL A 17 -6.98 -32.21 26.72
C VAL A 17 -8.21 -32.93 26.18
N LYS A 18 -8.64 -34.01 26.83
CA LYS A 18 -9.93 -34.65 26.55
C LYS A 18 -10.89 -34.36 27.68
N ASP A 19 -12.11 -33.96 27.35
CA ASP A 19 -13.16 -33.79 28.34
C ASP A 19 -13.73 -35.13 28.84
N ASN A 20 -14.66 -35.05 29.79
CA ASN A 20 -15.32 -36.23 30.37
C ASN A 20 -16.08 -37.09 29.34
N ASN A 21 -16.36 -36.54 28.16
CA ASN A 21 -17.02 -37.23 27.04
C ASN A 21 -16.00 -37.67 25.96
N ASN A 22 -14.71 -37.69 26.29
CA ASN A 22 -13.60 -38.07 25.41
C ASN A 22 -13.45 -37.17 24.18
N LYS A 23 -14.01 -35.95 24.21
CA LYS A 23 -13.89 -34.96 23.13
C LYS A 23 -12.65 -34.10 23.38
N ALA A 24 -11.87 -33.87 22.33
CA ALA A 24 -10.66 -33.06 22.41
C ALA A 24 -11.00 -31.57 22.58
N GLN A 25 -10.33 -30.90 23.51
CA GLN A 25 -10.51 -29.48 23.85
C GLN A 25 -9.15 -28.81 24.05
N TRP A 26 -8.96 -27.62 23.48
CA TRP A 26 -7.77 -26.80 23.71
C TRP A 26 -7.98 -25.92 24.95
N VAL A 27 -7.07 -26.05 25.92
CA VAL A 27 -7.08 -25.25 27.15
C VAL A 27 -5.87 -24.34 27.17
N VAL A 28 -6.08 -23.09 27.59
CA VAL A 28 -5.03 -22.08 27.72
C VAL A 28 -4.00 -22.50 28.78
N VAL A 29 -2.72 -22.35 28.46
CA VAL A 29 -1.59 -22.60 29.35
C VAL A 29 -0.81 -21.31 29.56
N GLN A 30 -0.42 -21.00 30.80
CA GLN A 30 0.45 -19.86 31.05
C GLN A 30 1.89 -20.18 30.65
N PRO A 31 2.70 -19.22 30.19
CA PRO A 31 4.08 -19.46 29.76
C PRO A 31 4.94 -20.24 30.78
N LYS A 32 4.76 -19.97 32.09
CA LYS A 32 5.46 -20.66 33.19
C LYS A 32 5.08 -22.14 33.36
N ASP A 33 3.91 -22.53 32.86
CA ASP A 33 3.34 -23.87 32.99
C ASP A 33 3.51 -24.68 31.68
N VAL A 34 4.19 -24.10 30.68
CA VAL A 34 4.58 -24.80 29.46
C VAL A 34 5.63 -25.86 29.81
N PRO A 35 5.40 -27.15 29.54
CA PRO A 35 6.35 -28.19 29.90
C PRO A 35 7.70 -27.98 29.21
N VAL A 36 8.78 -28.04 29.99
CA VAL A 36 10.15 -27.72 29.54
C VAL A 36 10.59 -28.64 28.40
N GLU A 37 10.13 -29.89 28.41
CA GLU A 37 10.40 -30.88 27.36
C GLU A 37 9.88 -30.47 25.97
N THR A 38 8.93 -29.53 25.90
CA THR A 38 8.41 -29.04 24.62
C THR A 38 9.35 -28.02 23.96
N GLY A 39 10.24 -27.37 24.73
CA GLY A 39 11.08 -26.26 24.26
C GLY A 39 10.30 -25.01 23.81
N LEU A 40 8.96 -25.00 23.88
CA LEU A 40 8.11 -23.96 23.29
C LEU A 40 8.27 -22.59 23.97
N ALA A 41 8.60 -22.56 25.25
CA ALA A 41 8.83 -21.32 26.00
C ALA A 41 10.12 -20.59 25.57
N GLU A 42 11.04 -21.27 24.87
CA GLU A 42 12.33 -20.73 24.45
C GLU A 42 12.34 -20.32 22.97
N VAL A 43 11.29 -20.64 22.21
CA VAL A 43 11.20 -20.30 20.79
C VAL A 43 10.93 -18.81 20.62
N SER A 44 11.84 -18.13 19.92
CA SER A 44 11.69 -16.74 19.53
C SER A 44 11.43 -16.63 18.03
N PHE A 45 10.33 -15.99 17.65
CA PHE A 45 10.01 -15.65 16.27
C PHE A 45 10.50 -14.24 15.98
N SER A 46 11.81 -14.09 15.79
CA SER A 46 12.37 -12.85 15.26
C SER A 46 11.94 -12.66 13.80
N ARG A 47 11.91 -11.42 13.32
CA ARG A 47 11.78 -11.17 11.88
C ARG A 47 12.89 -11.95 11.14
N PRO A 48 12.56 -12.64 10.03
CA PRO A 48 13.59 -13.29 9.23
C PRO A 48 14.63 -12.24 8.81
N ASN A 49 15.90 -12.66 8.75
CA ASN A 49 16.94 -11.82 8.16
C ASN A 49 16.78 -11.87 6.63
N GLU A 50 15.92 -11.02 6.09
CA GLU A 50 15.69 -10.90 4.66
C GLU A 50 16.71 -9.95 4.04
N ASN A 51 17.24 -10.31 2.87
CA ASN A 51 18.01 -9.35 2.08
C ASN A 51 17.11 -8.16 1.73
N PRO A 52 17.65 -6.93 1.67
CA PRO A 52 16.89 -5.79 1.16
C PRO A 52 16.27 -6.13 -0.19
N SER A 53 14.99 -5.80 -0.37
CA SER A 53 14.35 -5.97 -1.67
C SER A 53 15.07 -5.14 -2.72
N GLU A 54 15.25 -5.71 -3.91
CA GLU A 54 15.77 -4.94 -5.04
C GLU A 54 14.84 -3.76 -5.34
N PRO A 55 15.38 -2.63 -5.81
CA PRO A 55 14.57 -1.50 -6.22
C PRO A 55 13.49 -1.90 -7.22
N TYR A 56 12.26 -1.47 -6.96
CA TYR A 56 11.27 -1.42 -8.03
C TYR A 56 11.75 -0.43 -9.07
N VAL A 57 11.82 -0.84 -10.34
CA VAL A 57 12.20 0.01 -11.47
C VAL A 57 11.32 -0.30 -12.68
N THR A 58 11.04 0.72 -13.47
CA THR A 58 10.34 0.60 -14.75
C THR A 58 11.34 0.56 -15.91
N PRO A 59 11.00 -0.06 -17.05
CA PRO A 59 11.84 -0.04 -18.26
C PRO A 59 12.38 1.36 -18.60
N ASP A 60 13.67 1.45 -18.91
CA ASP A 60 14.32 2.72 -19.24
C ASP A 60 14.45 3.00 -20.74
N ASP A 61 14.18 1.98 -21.57
CA ASP A 61 14.38 2.02 -23.01
C ASP A 61 13.65 3.23 -23.63
N ALA A 62 14.36 3.94 -24.52
CA ALA A 62 13.89 5.18 -25.12
C ALA A 62 12.63 5.02 -25.98
N GLU A 63 12.38 3.82 -26.52
CA GLU A 63 11.18 3.48 -27.30
C GLU A 63 10.07 2.87 -26.44
N SER A 64 10.28 2.71 -25.13
CA SER A 64 9.27 2.15 -24.24
C SER A 64 8.07 3.09 -24.04
N CYS A 65 6.93 2.49 -23.69
CA CYS A 65 5.72 3.23 -23.28
C CYS A 65 5.92 4.14 -22.05
N TRP A 66 7.03 3.96 -21.32
CA TRP A 66 7.40 4.84 -20.20
C TRP A 66 8.06 6.14 -20.67
N LYS A 67 8.61 6.16 -21.88
CA LYS A 67 9.36 7.29 -22.47
C LYS A 67 8.66 7.94 -23.66
N LYS A 68 7.74 7.24 -24.35
CA LYS A 68 6.99 7.78 -25.50
C LYS A 68 5.48 7.49 -25.41
N PRO A 69 4.61 8.53 -25.39
CA PRO A 69 4.93 9.96 -25.37
C PRO A 69 5.72 10.40 -24.12
N GLY A 70 5.60 9.62 -23.04
CA GLY A 70 6.37 9.82 -21.81
C GLY A 70 5.75 10.82 -20.83
N PRO A 71 6.44 11.09 -19.72
CA PRO A 71 5.98 12.03 -18.71
C PRO A 71 6.09 13.47 -19.19
N VAL A 72 5.21 14.33 -18.67
CA VAL A 72 5.22 15.79 -18.94
C VAL A 72 5.97 16.58 -17.88
N ALA A 73 6.21 16.01 -16.70
CA ALA A 73 7.00 16.63 -15.64
C ALA A 73 7.63 15.58 -14.71
N GLY A 74 8.76 15.92 -14.11
CA GLY A 74 9.50 15.11 -13.15
C GLY A 74 10.98 14.95 -13.53
N PRO A 75 11.74 14.13 -12.80
CA PRO A 75 11.30 13.32 -11.66
C PRO A 75 10.90 14.18 -10.44
N PHE A 76 10.02 13.63 -9.63
CA PHE A 76 9.71 14.08 -8.27
C PHE A 76 9.97 12.93 -7.30
N GLN A 77 10.12 13.25 -6.01
CA GLN A 77 10.34 12.26 -4.95
C GLN A 77 9.32 12.41 -3.83
N ALA A 78 8.91 11.27 -3.28
CA ALA A 78 8.16 11.15 -2.03
C ALA A 78 8.95 10.24 -1.08
N HIS A 79 8.84 10.51 0.23
CA HIS A 79 9.60 9.82 1.28
C HIS A 79 8.60 9.24 2.29
N PRO A 80 8.01 8.06 2.03
CA PRO A 80 7.10 7.41 2.95
C PRO A 80 7.81 6.98 4.25
N GLY A 81 7.04 6.77 5.31
CA GLY A 81 7.56 6.39 6.63
C GLY A 81 8.19 4.99 6.72
N ASP A 82 8.22 4.24 5.60
CA ASP A 82 8.87 2.94 5.49
C ASP A 82 10.38 3.02 5.22
N GLY A 83 10.93 4.23 5.08
CA GLY A 83 12.35 4.47 4.79
C GLY A 83 12.71 4.25 3.32
N SER A 84 11.72 4.19 2.43
CA SER A 84 11.94 4.17 0.99
C SER A 84 11.83 5.56 0.36
N VAL A 85 12.40 5.71 -0.84
CA VAL A 85 12.22 6.87 -1.71
C VAL A 85 11.47 6.42 -2.95
N VAL A 86 10.29 7.01 -3.16
CA VAL A 86 9.47 6.80 -4.37
C VAL A 86 9.78 7.91 -5.36
N THR A 87 10.35 7.55 -6.51
CA THR A 87 10.50 8.45 -7.67
C THR A 87 9.28 8.32 -8.56
N TYR A 88 8.65 9.45 -8.88
CA TYR A 88 7.47 9.50 -9.73
C TYR A 88 7.53 10.66 -10.73
N TYR A 89 6.71 10.56 -11.77
CA TYR A 89 6.56 11.56 -12.80
C TYR A 89 5.09 11.85 -13.06
N TRP A 90 4.77 13.01 -13.63
CA TRP A 90 3.42 13.33 -14.07
C TRP A 90 3.23 12.94 -15.52
N TYR A 91 2.18 12.18 -15.80
CA TYR A 91 1.77 11.79 -17.13
C TYR A 91 0.44 12.42 -17.48
N ARG A 92 0.23 12.71 -18.77
CA ARG A 92 -1.12 12.87 -19.29
C ARG A 92 -1.85 11.54 -19.11
N PHE A 93 -3.06 11.56 -18.56
CA PHE A 93 -3.74 10.33 -18.14
C PHE A 93 -3.82 9.29 -19.27
N ALA A 94 -4.18 9.72 -20.48
CA ALA A 94 -4.27 8.86 -21.66
C ALA A 94 -2.92 8.33 -22.21
N ASP A 95 -1.81 8.89 -21.76
CA ASP A 95 -0.45 8.56 -22.22
C ASP A 95 0.35 7.83 -21.12
N GLN A 96 -0.29 7.42 -20.02
CA GLN A 96 0.34 6.56 -19.03
C GLN A 96 0.57 5.16 -19.62
N PRO A 97 1.62 4.43 -19.17
CA PRO A 97 1.99 3.11 -19.68
C PRO A 97 0.83 2.11 -19.72
N ALA A 98 -0.02 2.12 -18.69
CA ALA A 98 -1.16 1.22 -18.60
C ALA A 98 -2.18 1.44 -19.73
N LEU A 99 -2.41 2.69 -20.17
CA LEU A 99 -3.37 2.97 -21.25
C LEU A 99 -2.77 2.84 -22.64
N LEU A 100 -1.46 3.04 -22.79
CA LEU A 100 -0.76 2.73 -24.04
C LEU A 100 -0.79 1.24 -24.36
N ASN A 101 -0.87 0.37 -23.34
CA ASN A 101 -0.94 -1.08 -23.49
C ASN A 101 -2.35 -1.66 -23.30
N ALA A 102 -3.40 -0.83 -23.39
CA ALA A 102 -4.79 -1.24 -23.16
C ALA A 102 -5.60 -1.50 -24.45
N ASP A 103 -4.92 -1.68 -25.60
CA ASP A 103 -5.54 -1.88 -26.92
C ASP A 103 -6.58 -0.82 -27.31
N LEU A 104 -6.42 0.41 -26.80
CA LEU A 104 -7.28 1.54 -27.12
C LEU A 104 -6.82 2.21 -28.41
N THR A 105 -7.78 2.53 -29.28
CA THR A 105 -7.50 3.43 -30.41
C THR A 105 -7.17 4.83 -29.91
N ASP A 106 -6.46 5.63 -30.71
CA ASP A 106 -6.16 7.03 -30.38
C ASP A 106 -7.44 7.82 -30.05
N LYS A 107 -8.52 7.59 -30.80
CA LYS A 107 -9.80 8.25 -30.58
C LYS A 107 -10.40 7.90 -29.21
N GLU A 108 -10.27 6.65 -28.78
CA GLU A 108 -10.75 6.20 -27.46
C GLU A 108 -9.90 6.78 -26.33
N ARG A 109 -8.57 6.79 -26.48
CA ARG A 109 -7.65 7.43 -25.52
C ARG A 109 -7.96 8.92 -25.36
N GLU A 110 -8.19 9.63 -26.46
CA GLU A 110 -8.58 11.05 -26.43
C GLU A 110 -9.96 11.28 -25.79
N SER A 111 -10.92 10.38 -26.03
CA SER A 111 -12.24 10.44 -25.37
C SER A 111 -12.11 10.21 -23.86
N LEU A 112 -11.27 9.27 -23.45
CA LEU A 112 -10.98 8.97 -22.05
C LEU A 112 -10.29 10.15 -21.36
N GLN A 113 -9.30 10.77 -21.99
CA GLN A 113 -8.64 11.99 -21.50
C GLN A 113 -9.66 13.08 -21.17
N LYS A 114 -10.57 13.39 -22.11
CA LYS A 114 -11.62 14.41 -21.92
C LYS A 114 -12.54 14.09 -20.74
N ARG A 115 -12.85 12.81 -20.53
CA ARG A 115 -13.66 12.36 -19.38
C ARG A 115 -12.92 12.58 -18.07
N VAL A 116 -11.66 12.17 -17.98
CA VAL A 116 -10.84 12.35 -16.77
C VAL A 116 -10.65 13.82 -16.43
N GLU A 117 -10.38 14.65 -17.42
CA GLU A 117 -10.33 16.10 -17.23
C GLU A 117 -11.64 16.67 -16.66
N LYS A 118 -12.79 16.21 -17.16
CA LYS A 118 -14.10 16.58 -16.59
C LYS A 118 -14.23 16.11 -15.14
N LEU A 119 -13.79 14.89 -14.83
CA LEU A 119 -13.79 14.37 -13.46
C LEU A 119 -12.90 15.21 -12.55
N HIS A 120 -11.63 15.44 -12.88
CA HIS A 120 -10.71 16.22 -12.03
C HIS A 120 -11.20 17.65 -11.77
N ARG A 121 -11.90 18.27 -12.74
CA ARG A 121 -12.48 19.60 -12.57
C ARG A 121 -13.70 19.61 -11.64
N ASN A 122 -14.52 18.56 -11.67
CA ASN A 122 -15.83 18.56 -11.00
C ASN A 122 -15.88 17.72 -9.73
N TRP A 123 -15.04 16.70 -9.60
CA TRP A 123 -15.04 15.71 -8.52
C TRP A 123 -13.84 15.98 -7.62
N LYS A 124 -13.99 16.98 -6.75
CA LYS A 124 -12.95 17.39 -5.80
C LYS A 124 -12.95 16.50 -4.56
N LYS A 125 -11.79 16.40 -3.89
CA LYS A 125 -11.55 15.52 -2.73
C LYS A 125 -12.30 15.92 -1.46
N ASP A 126 -12.84 17.13 -1.44
CA ASP A 126 -13.55 17.77 -0.32
C ASP A 126 -15.08 17.57 -0.40
N ARG A 127 -15.53 16.58 -1.19
CA ARG A 127 -16.94 16.20 -1.31
C ARG A 127 -17.20 14.84 -0.70
N ASP A 128 -18.41 14.66 -0.19
CA ASP A 128 -18.89 13.38 0.32
C ASP A 128 -19.41 12.51 -0.84
N TYR A 129 -18.61 11.51 -1.24
CA TYR A 129 -19.01 10.51 -2.25
C TYR A 129 -19.61 9.24 -1.64
N LEU A 130 -19.28 8.97 -0.38
CA LEU A 130 -19.72 7.80 0.38
C LEU A 130 -20.19 8.26 1.75
N ALA A 131 -21.19 7.59 2.29
CA ALA A 131 -21.61 7.82 3.67
C ALA A 131 -20.45 7.47 4.64
N PRO A 132 -20.29 8.19 5.76
CA PRO A 132 -19.30 7.84 6.77
C PRO A 132 -19.49 6.41 7.27
N PRO A 133 -18.41 5.70 7.64
CA PRO A 133 -18.52 4.35 8.18
C PRO A 133 -19.35 4.36 9.48
N ALA A 134 -20.26 3.39 9.61
CA ALA A 134 -21.11 3.28 10.78
C ALA A 134 -20.40 2.65 12.00
N ILE A 135 -19.29 1.95 11.79
CA ILE A 135 -18.58 1.17 12.81
C ILE A 135 -17.07 1.25 12.53
N GLY A 136 -16.26 1.33 13.61
CA GLY A 136 -14.80 1.27 13.55
C GLY A 136 -14.11 2.64 13.46
N LYS A 137 -12.80 2.61 13.23
CA LYS A 137 -11.96 3.79 12.97
C LYS A 137 -11.38 3.69 11.55
N LEU A 138 -11.25 4.81 10.86
CA LEU A 138 -10.63 4.86 9.54
C LEU A 138 -9.12 4.60 9.65
N ALA A 139 -8.56 3.97 8.63
CA ALA A 139 -7.11 3.93 8.43
C ALA A 139 -6.65 5.26 7.83
N ASP A 140 -5.46 5.71 8.23
CA ASP A 140 -4.81 6.86 7.62
C ASP A 140 -3.92 6.41 6.47
N ILE A 141 -3.86 7.25 5.43
CA ILE A 141 -2.87 7.13 4.36
C ILE A 141 -1.67 7.97 4.78
N ASP A 142 -0.46 7.44 4.59
CA ASP A 142 0.77 8.22 4.80
C ASP A 142 0.69 9.53 3.98
N PRO A 143 0.78 10.72 4.61
CA PRO A 143 0.70 11.99 3.91
C PRO A 143 1.72 12.14 2.78
N ALA A 144 2.88 11.47 2.85
CA ALA A 144 3.88 11.47 1.79
C ALA A 144 3.37 10.86 0.47
N LEU A 145 2.34 10.01 0.53
CA LEU A 145 1.72 9.38 -0.64
C LEU A 145 0.63 10.26 -1.28
N ILE A 146 0.26 11.39 -0.67
CA ILE A 146 -0.72 12.33 -1.20
C ILE A 146 0.03 13.52 -1.82
N VAL A 147 0.27 13.43 -3.13
CA VAL A 147 1.04 14.44 -3.87
C VAL A 147 0.17 15.53 -4.48
N THR A 148 0.73 16.73 -4.61
CA THR A 148 0.04 17.88 -5.22
C THR A 148 0.45 18.02 -6.69
N PRO A 149 -0.52 18.17 -7.63
CA PRO A 149 -0.21 18.46 -9.03
C PRO A 149 0.61 19.75 -9.18
N PRO A 150 1.65 19.76 -10.03
CA PRO A 150 2.30 20.99 -10.47
C PRO A 150 1.31 21.94 -11.16
N PRO A 151 1.58 23.26 -11.16
CA PRO A 151 0.72 24.24 -11.85
C PRO A 151 0.44 23.86 -13.30
N GLY A 152 -0.84 23.84 -13.68
CA GLY A 152 -1.29 23.47 -15.02
C GLY A 152 -1.51 21.97 -15.23
N LEU A 153 -1.18 21.13 -14.25
CA LEU A 153 -1.39 19.67 -14.30
C LEU A 153 -2.55 19.20 -13.41
N GLU A 154 -3.40 20.10 -12.92
CA GLU A 154 -4.46 19.78 -11.96
C GLU A 154 -5.60 18.95 -12.57
N ALA A 155 -5.76 18.98 -13.90
CA ALA A 155 -6.82 18.26 -14.61
C ALA A 155 -6.27 17.46 -15.78
N GLY A 156 -6.57 16.15 -15.82
CA GLY A 156 -6.16 15.27 -16.91
C GLY A 156 -4.74 14.71 -16.80
N TYR A 157 -4.04 14.96 -15.68
CA TYR A 157 -2.71 14.42 -15.42
C TYR A 157 -2.70 13.64 -14.11
N VAL A 158 -1.83 12.64 -14.03
CA VAL A 158 -1.69 11.75 -12.87
C VAL A 158 -0.23 11.48 -12.54
N PRO A 159 0.12 11.35 -11.25
CA PRO A 159 1.45 10.92 -10.83
C PRO A 159 1.58 9.39 -11.02
N ILE A 160 2.70 8.95 -11.59
CA ILE A 160 3.03 7.54 -11.80
C ILE A 160 4.41 7.26 -11.21
N ALA A 161 4.49 6.31 -10.29
CA ALA A 161 5.75 5.85 -9.72
C ALA A 161 6.56 5.07 -10.76
N THR A 162 7.85 5.38 -10.87
CA THR A 162 8.79 4.74 -11.81
C THR A 162 9.97 4.06 -11.13
N ARG A 163 10.23 4.41 -9.87
CA ARG A 163 11.21 3.72 -9.02
C ARG A 163 10.80 3.79 -7.56
N GLN A 164 11.09 2.73 -6.80
CA GLN A 164 11.06 2.74 -5.33
C GLN A 164 12.24 1.93 -4.81
N ALA A 165 13.01 2.50 -3.89
CA ALA A 165 14.14 1.84 -3.23
C ALA A 165 14.29 2.33 -1.80
N ALA A 166 15.09 1.66 -0.98
CA ALA A 166 15.53 2.21 0.30
C ALA A 166 16.19 3.59 0.09
N GLU A 167 15.99 4.48 1.06
CA GLU A 167 16.72 5.75 1.15
C GLU A 167 18.21 5.47 1.36
N GLU A 168 19.06 6.08 0.53
CA GLU A 168 20.52 5.90 0.53
C GLU A 168 21.22 6.81 1.56
#